data_AF-A0A7X7QAP5-F1
#
_entry.id   AF-A0A7X7QAP5-F1
#
_cell.length_a   1.000
_cell.length_b   1.000
_cell.length_c   1.000
_cell.angle_alpha   90.00
_cell.angle_beta   90.00
_cell.angle_gamma   90.00
#
_symmetry.space_group_name_H-M   'P 1'
#
loop_
_entity.id
_entity.type
_entity.pdbx_description
1 polymer ?
#
loop_
_entity_poly.entity_id
_entity_poly.type
_entity_poly.pdbx_seq_one_letter_code
_entity_poly.pdbx_strand_id
1 'polypeptide(L)' 'MPEWYASLQAARYLKVAPWDLAEQSIGWTNLALAAIDAESKATQDRAKR' A
#
# COMPACT_ATOMS: atom_id res chain seq x y z
N MET A 1 11.11 -7.01 -4.62
CA MET A 1 10.08 -6.60 -5.61
C MET A 1 10.56 -5.31 -6.27
N PRO A 2 10.23 -5.06 -7.54
CA PRO A 2 10.56 -3.79 -8.18
C PRO A 2 9.88 -2.61 -7.47
N GLU A 3 10.56 -1.48 -7.30
CA GLU A 3 9.99 -0.30 -6.63
C GLU A 3 8.70 0.20 -7.28
N TRP A 4 8.65 0.21 -8.62
CA TRP A 4 7.47 0.66 -9.37
C TRP A 4 6.20 -0.14 -9.01
N TYR A 5 6.35 -1.40 -8.60
CA TYR A 5 5.23 -2.25 -8.21
C TYR A 5 4.61 -1.77 -6.88
N ALA A 6 5.47 -1.40 -5.91
CA ALA A 6 5.03 -0.91 -4.62
C ALA A 6 4.27 0.43 -4.74
N SER A 7 4.75 1.32 -5.61
CA SER A 7 4.09 2.60 -5.89
C SER A 7 2.72 2.40 -6.55
N LEU A 8 2.59 1.48 -7.51
CA LEU A 8 1.30 1.15 -8.12
C LEU A 8 0.33 0.51 -7.13
N GLN A 9 0.84 -0.36 -6.26
CA GLN A 9 0.04 -1.02 -5.23
C GLN A 9 -0.48 -0.01 -4.20
N ALA A 10 0.37 0.92 -3.76
CA ALA A 10 -0.02 2.01 -2.88
C ALA A 10 -1.07 2.92 -3.53
N ALA A 11 -0.87 3.34 -4.79
CA ALA A 11 -1.82 4.18 -5.53
C ALA A 11 -3.20 3.50 -5.65
N ARG A 12 -3.21 2.20 -5.96
CA ARG A 12 -4.43 1.41 -6.05
C ARG A 12 -5.15 1.28 -4.72
N TYR A 13 -4.42 1.09 -3.62
CA TYR A 13 -4.99 1.03 -2.26
C TYR A 13 -5.61 2.37 -1.85
N LEU A 14 -4.90 3.47 -2.11
CA LEU A 14 -5.37 4.83 -1.84
C LEU A 14 -6.43 5.35 -2.83
N LYS A 15 -6.71 4.61 -3.91
CA LYS A 15 -7.62 4.98 -5.01
C LYS A 15 -7.26 6.33 -5.66
N VAL A 16 -5.97 6.58 -5.82
CA VAL A 16 -5.43 7.76 -6.51
C VAL A 16 -4.68 7.35 -7.76
N ALA A 17 -4.45 8.28 -8.68
CA ALA A 17 -3.61 8.01 -9.82
C ALA A 17 -2.14 7.82 -9.40
N PRO A 18 -1.35 6.97 -10.09
CA PRO A 18 0.04 6.75 -9.73
C PRO A 18 0.92 7.99 -9.84
N TRP A 19 0.65 8.86 -10.82
CA TRP A 19 1.38 10.12 -10.99
C TRP A 19 1.03 11.13 -9.90
N ASP A 20 -0.24 11.23 -9.47
CA ASP A 20 -0.62 12.09 -8.35
C ASP A 20 0.05 11.63 -7.04
N LEU A 21 0.17 10.31 -6.82
CA LEU A 21 0.89 9.78 -5.67
C LEU A 21 2.40 10.02 -5.77
N ALA A 22 2.96 9.99 -6.98
CA ALA A 22 4.38 10.28 -7.22
C ALA A 22 4.72 11.76 -7.01
N GLU A 23 3.77 12.67 -7.25
CA GLU A 23 3.89 14.10 -6.90
C GLU A 23 3.78 14.35 -5.38
N GLN A 24 3.12 13.45 -4.66
CA GLN A 24 3.07 13.48 -3.20
C GLN A 24 4.34 12.92 -2.57
N SER A 25 4.56 13.24 -1.29
CA SER A 25 5.70 12.72 -0.53
C SER A 25 5.67 11.20 -0.42
N ILE A 26 6.87 10.57 -0.47
CA ILE A 26 7.12 9.13 -0.23
C ILE A 26 6.44 8.60 1.04
N GLY A 27 6.18 9.48 2.02
CA GLY A 27 5.46 9.13 3.24
C GLY A 27 4.10 8.47 2.99
N TRP A 28 3.35 8.91 1.97
CA TRP A 28 2.05 8.34 1.64
C TRP A 28 2.14 6.92 1.09
N THR A 29 3.13 6.66 0.23
CA THR A 29 3.42 5.33 -0.28
C THR A 29 3.76 4.39 0.87
N ASN A 30 4.63 4.81 1.79
CA ASN A 30 5.02 4.00 2.95
C ASN A 30 3.84 3.72 3.89
N LEU A 31 2.99 4.72 4.16
CA LEU A 31 1.79 4.53 4.98
C LEU A 31 0.80 3.54 4.32
N ALA A 32 0.58 3.66 3.02
CA ALA A 32 -0.30 2.74 2.29
C ALA A 32 0.22 1.30 2.34
N LEU A 33 1.52 1.10 2.09
CA LEU A 33 2.13 -0.23 2.17
C LEU A 33 2.06 -0.82 3.58
N ALA A 34 2.30 -0.02 4.61
CA ALA A 34 2.18 -0.44 6.00
C ALA A 34 0.73 -0.85 6.35
N ALA A 35 -0.27 -0.10 5.87
CA ALA A 35 -1.68 -0.44 6.07
C ALA A 35 -2.05 -1.77 5.38
N ILE A 36 -1.62 -1.97 4.13
CA ILE A 36 -1.85 -3.22 3.39
C ILE A 36 -1.25 -4.43 4.12
N ASP A 37 -0.03 -4.30 4.66
CA ASP A 37 0.62 -5.35 5.43
C ASP A 37 -0.14 -5.65 6.74
N ALA A 38 -0.57 -4.61 7.46
CA ALA A 38 -1.36 -4.75 8.68
C ALA A 38 -2.71 -5.43 8.44
N GLU A 39 -3.43 -5.06 7.38
CA GLU A 39 -4.70 -5.70 6.98
C GLU A 39 -4.52 -7.16 6.59
N SER A 40 -3.44 -7.47 5.85
CA SER A 40 -3.10 -8.84 5.44
C SER A 40 -2.83 -9.71 6.67
N LYS A 41 -2.05 -9.19 7.63
CA LYS A 41 -1.78 -9.86 8.91
C LYS A 41 -3.05 -10.08 9.72
N ALA A 42 -3.89 -9.06 9.85
CA ALA A 42 -5.17 -9.16 10.56
C ALA A 42 -6.11 -10.18 9.90
N THR A 43 -6.11 -10.27 8.58
CA THR A 43 -6.90 -11.25 7.82
C THR A 43 -6.42 -12.68 8.09
N GLN A 44 -5.10 -12.90 8.10
CA GLN A 44 -4.51 -14.20 8.42
C GLN A 44 -4.79 -14.62 9.86
N ASP A 45 -4.69 -13.69 10.82
CA ASP A 45 -4.99 -13.97 12.23
C ASP A 45 -6.46 -14.39 12.42
N ARG A 46 -7.39 -13.70 11.75
CA ARG A 46 -8.81 -14.08 11.74
C ARG A 46 -9.06 -15.44 11.09
N ALA A 47 -8.35 -15.78 10.02
CA ALA A 47 -8.51 -17.06 9.33
C ALA A 47 -7.93 -18.25 10.11
N LYS A 48 -7.02 -18.00 11.06
CA LYS A 48 -6.35 -19.02 11.88
C LYS A 48 -7.11 -19.34 13.18
N ARG A 49 -8.12 -18.55 13.52
CA ARG A 49 -8.98 -18.67 14.69
C ARG A 49 -10.22 -19.49 14.38
#